data_AF-A0A8C3LUH7-F1
#
_entry.id   AF-A0A8C3LUH7-F1
#
_cell.length_a   1.000
_cell.length_b   1.000
_cell.length_c   1.000
_cell.angle_alpha   90.00
_cell.angle_beta   90.00
_cell.angle_gamma   90.00
#
_symmetry.space_group_name_H-M   'P 1'
#
loop_
_entity.id
_entity.type
_entity.pdbx_description
1 polymer ?
#
loop_
_entity_poly.entity_id
_entity_poly.type
_entity_poly.pdbx_seq_one_letter_code
_entity_poly.pdbx_strand_id
1 'polypeptide(L)'
;FDGLYYSYQGNCTYVLVEEIEKTVDNFGVYIDNYHCDARDVVSCPRALIVRHETQEVRIVTVKPNTLEVEVTVNKQAVALPYQKFGLRIYESGINRVVEIPELKMNVTFNGLSFSIRMPYSLFGNNTQGQC
;
A
#
# COMPACT_ATOMS: atom_id res chain seq x y z
N PHE A 1 9.57 -11.94 -1.15
CA PHE A 1 10.77 -11.16 -1.43
C PHE A 1 11.98 -11.83 -0.78
N ASP A 2 13.18 -11.39 -1.13
CA ASP A 2 14.47 -12.02 -0.82
C ASP A 2 14.93 -11.91 0.64
N GLY A 3 14.22 -11.12 1.46
CA GLY A 3 14.49 -10.96 2.89
C GLY A 3 15.59 -9.95 3.21
N LEU A 4 15.97 -9.09 2.25
CA LEU A 4 16.90 -8.00 2.50
C LEU A 4 16.24 -6.89 3.32
N TYR A 5 16.90 -6.48 4.42
CA TYR A 5 16.47 -5.36 5.25
C TYR A 5 17.37 -4.15 5.01
N TYR A 6 16.76 -2.99 4.79
CA TYR A 6 17.46 -1.71 4.67
C TYR A 6 16.62 -0.58 5.26
N SER A 7 17.24 0.57 5.48
CA SER A 7 16.56 1.78 5.94
C SER A 7 16.68 2.85 4.87
N TYR A 8 15.58 3.54 4.58
CA TYR A 8 15.52 4.60 3.60
C TYR A 8 14.71 5.77 4.15
N GLN A 9 15.33 6.95 4.17
CA GLN A 9 14.73 8.19 4.66
C GLN A 9 14.46 9.11 3.47
N GLY A 10 13.20 9.18 3.05
CA GLY A 10 12.74 10.03 1.96
C GLY A 10 11.35 10.65 2.17
N ASN A 11 11.02 11.71 1.43
CA ASN A 11 9.82 12.53 1.60
C ASN A 11 8.97 12.63 0.32
N CYS A 12 9.01 11.60 -0.51
CA CYS A 12 8.21 11.48 -1.72
C CYS A 12 7.29 10.26 -1.65
N THR A 13 6.53 10.07 -2.72
CA THR A 13 5.88 8.79 -2.98
C THR A 13 6.88 7.85 -3.66
N TYR A 14 7.01 6.64 -3.10
CA TYR A 14 7.93 5.61 -3.59
C TYR A 14 7.17 4.40 -4.09
N VAL A 15 7.70 3.78 -5.14
CA VAL A 15 7.23 2.49 -5.65
C VAL A 15 7.68 1.40 -4.69
N LEU A 16 6.74 0.74 -4.01
CA LEU A 16 7.05 -0.46 -3.23
C LEU A 16 7.16 -1.66 -4.17
N VAL A 17 6.13 -1.87 -5.00
CA VAL A 17 6.17 -2.90 -6.04
C VAL A 17 5.29 -2.51 -7.23
N GLU A 18 5.82 -2.69 -8.43
CA GLU A 18 5.13 -2.70 -9.72
C GLU A 18 5.58 -3.93 -10.50
N GLU A 19 4.86 -4.26 -11.57
CA GLU A 19 5.35 -5.26 -12.52
C GLU A 19 6.43 -4.68 -13.44
N ILE A 20 7.40 -5.51 -13.84
CA ILE A 20 8.38 -5.17 -14.89
C ILE A 20 7.68 -5.26 -16.25
N GLU A 21 7.18 -6.44 -16.57
CA GLU A 21 6.29 -6.70 -17.69
C GLU A 21 4.85 -6.64 -17.20
N LYS A 22 4.09 -5.63 -17.65
CA LYS A 22 2.73 -5.39 -17.18
C LYS A 22 1.80 -6.50 -17.67
N THR A 23 1.36 -7.35 -16.75
CA THR A 23 0.37 -8.41 -17.01
C THR A 23 -0.99 -8.07 -16.39
N VAL A 24 -0.98 -7.27 -15.33
CA VAL A 24 -2.16 -6.74 -14.66
C VAL A 24 -2.31 -5.25 -14.98
N ASP A 25 -3.49 -4.84 -15.40
CA ASP A 25 -3.74 -3.44 -15.75
C ASP A 25 -3.61 -2.54 -14.51
N ASN A 26 -2.85 -1.46 -14.66
CA ASN A 26 -2.63 -0.43 -13.64
C ASN A 26 -2.30 -0.99 -12.23
N PHE A 27 -1.54 -2.09 -12.15
CA PHE A 27 -1.12 -2.65 -10.88
C PHE A 27 0.10 -1.93 -10.29
N GLY A 28 0.01 -1.59 -9.00
CA GLY A 28 1.15 -1.10 -8.24
C GLY A 28 0.82 -0.79 -6.79
N VAL A 29 1.81 -0.94 -5.92
CA VAL A 29 1.74 -0.54 -4.51
C VAL A 29 2.78 0.53 -4.24
N TYR A 30 2.36 1.60 -3.60
CA TYR A 30 3.19 2.77 -3.33
C TYR A 30 3.04 3.20 -1.88
N ILE A 31 4.09 3.83 -1.36
CA ILE A 31 4.08 4.47 -0.06
C ILE A 31 4.36 5.97 -0.22
N ASP A 32 3.47 6.80 0.27
CA ASP A 32 3.68 8.24 0.37
C ASP A 32 4.29 8.56 1.73
N ASN A 33 5.51 9.10 1.72
CA ASN A 33 6.25 9.43 2.93
C ASN A 33 6.45 10.94 3.05
N TYR A 34 6.63 11.41 4.29
CA TYR A 34 6.97 12.80 4.59
C TYR A 34 7.92 12.86 5.79
N HIS A 35 8.61 13.98 5.93
CA HIS A 35 9.38 14.24 7.15
C HIS A 35 8.45 14.68 8.28
N CYS A 36 8.29 13.82 9.27
CA CYS A 36 7.44 14.04 10.44
C CYS A 36 8.18 14.70 11.60
N ASP A 37 9.52 14.68 11.58
CA ASP A 37 10.37 15.43 12.49
C ASP A 37 11.03 16.59 11.72
N ALA A 38 11.09 17.76 12.35
CA ALA A 38 11.71 18.96 11.77
C ALA A 38 13.21 19.07 12.09
N ARG A 39 13.70 18.31 13.08
CA ARG A 39 15.09 18.32 13.54
C ARG A 39 15.89 17.20 12.90
N ASP A 40 15.26 16.03 12.73
CA ASP A 40 15.83 14.87 12.09
C ASP A 40 15.13 14.57 10.77
N VAL A 41 15.86 14.04 9.78
CA VAL A 41 15.32 13.62 8.49
C VAL A 41 14.61 12.26 8.66
N VAL A 42 13.60 12.21 9.54
CA VAL A 42 12.81 10.99 9.85
C VAL A 42 11.61 10.95 8.93
N SER A 43 11.52 9.88 8.15
CA SER A 43 10.42 9.59 7.25
C SER A 43 9.32 8.81 7.95
N CYS A 44 8.13 9.39 7.97
CA CYS A 44 6.91 8.71 8.38
C CYS A 44 6.00 8.44 7.18
N PRO A 45 5.26 7.32 7.18
CA PRO A 45 4.24 7.08 6.17
C PRO A 45 3.06 8.02 6.36
N ARG A 46 2.67 8.69 5.28
CA ARG A 46 1.43 9.47 5.18
C ARG A 46 0.29 8.64 4.63
N ALA A 47 0.57 7.84 3.60
CA ALA A 47 -0.45 7.03 2.95
C ALA A 47 0.14 5.79 2.30
N LEU A 48 -0.61 4.70 2.34
CA LEU A 48 -0.40 3.55 1.47
C LEU A 48 -1.36 3.64 0.28
N ILE A 49 -0.85 3.42 -0.93
CA ILE A 49 -1.61 3.51 -2.17
C ILE A 49 -1.54 2.17 -2.89
N VAL A 50 -2.68 1.60 -3.24
CA VAL A 50 -2.80 0.38 -4.03
C VAL A 50 -3.59 0.71 -5.29
N ARG A 51 -3.00 0.43 -6.45
CA ARG A 51 -3.67 0.55 -7.75
C ARG A 51 -3.94 -0.84 -8.32
N HIS A 52 -5.14 -1.00 -8.86
CA HIS A 52 -5.56 -2.20 -9.57
C HIS A 52 -6.66 -1.81 -10.55
N GLU A 53 -6.44 -2.06 -11.85
CA GLU A 53 -7.37 -1.71 -12.92
C GLU A 53 -7.83 -0.24 -12.83
N THR A 54 -9.14 -0.01 -12.62
CA THR A 54 -9.76 1.32 -12.55
C THR A 54 -9.79 1.92 -11.15
N GLN A 55 -9.21 1.23 -10.14
CA GLN A 55 -9.29 1.63 -8.75
C GLN A 55 -7.93 2.05 -8.20
N GLU A 56 -7.88 3.26 -7.65
CA GLU A 56 -6.83 3.71 -6.73
C GLU A 56 -7.39 3.72 -5.30
N VAL A 57 -6.92 2.79 -4.48
CA VAL A 57 -7.19 2.76 -3.04
C VAL A 57 -6.09 3.53 -2.33
N ARG A 58 -6.47 4.50 -1.49
CA ARG A 58 -5.53 5.21 -0.61
C ARG A 58 -5.98 5.01 0.83
N ILE A 59 -5.08 4.50 1.67
CA ILE A 59 -5.25 4.43 3.12
C ILE A 59 -4.35 5.52 3.72
N VAL A 60 -4.96 6.59 4.22
CA VAL A 60 -4.26 7.81 4.64
C VAL A 60 -4.28 7.92 6.16
N THR A 61 -3.14 8.20 6.77
CA THR A 61 -3.06 8.51 8.21
C THR A 61 -3.70 9.88 8.46
N VAL A 62 -4.77 9.91 9.25
CA VAL A 62 -5.56 11.13 9.52
C VAL A 62 -4.80 12.09 10.42
N LYS A 63 -4.14 11.55 11.44
CA LYS A 63 -3.32 12.32 12.39
C LYS A 63 -1.91 11.72 12.49
N PRO A 64 -0.85 12.54 12.41
CA PRO A 64 0.51 12.08 12.65
C PRO A 64 0.63 11.29 13.95
N ASN A 65 1.42 10.21 13.94
CA ASN A 65 1.69 9.36 15.10
C ASN A 65 0.45 8.68 15.71
N THR A 66 -0.61 8.47 14.93
CA THR A 66 -1.81 7.72 15.35
C THR A 66 -2.05 6.52 14.43
N LEU A 67 -2.86 5.57 14.90
CA LEU A 67 -3.39 4.46 14.09
C LEU A 67 -4.71 4.82 13.39
N GLU A 68 -5.10 6.10 13.43
CA GLU A 68 -6.34 6.59 12.83
C GLU A 68 -6.12 6.78 11.33
N VAL A 69 -6.78 5.95 10.52
CA VAL A 69 -6.65 5.95 9.07
C VAL A 69 -8.00 6.10 8.37
N GLU A 70 -8.00 6.81 7.25
CA GLU A 70 -9.15 6.95 6.36
C GLU A 70 -8.88 6.19 5.06
N VAL A 71 -9.92 5.51 4.55
CA VAL A 71 -9.85 4.79 3.27
C VAL A 71 -10.63 5.55 2.22
N THR A 72 -9.95 5.87 1.11
CA THR A 72 -10.58 6.41 -0.09
C THR A 72 -10.37 5.47 -1.27
N VAL A 73 -11.38 5.40 -2.14
CA VAL A 73 -11.30 4.73 -3.45
C VAL A 73 -11.60 5.77 -4.50
N ASN A 74 -10.68 5.99 -5.45
CA ASN A 74 -10.81 7.01 -6.49
C ASN A 74 -11.16 8.39 -5.92
N LYS A 75 -10.47 8.78 -4.83
CA LYS A 75 -10.64 10.06 -4.11
C LYS A 75 -11.99 10.23 -3.37
N GLN A 76 -12.80 9.18 -3.28
CA GLN A 76 -14.03 9.19 -2.49
C GLN A 76 -13.86 8.35 -1.23
N ALA A 77 -14.22 8.89 -0.07
CA ALA A 77 -14.26 8.12 1.17
C ALA A 77 -15.27 6.97 1.06
N VAL A 78 -14.90 5.80 1.55
CA VAL A 78 -15.75 4.60 1.52
C VAL A 78 -15.94 4.01 2.90
N ALA A 79 -17.12 3.44 3.16
CA ALA A 79 -17.35 2.63 4.34
C ALA A 79 -16.77 1.22 4.15
N LEU A 80 -16.30 0.61 5.24
CA LEU A 80 -15.78 -0.75 5.25
C LEU A 80 -16.81 -1.74 5.85
N PRO A 81 -16.88 -2.98 5.35
CA PRO A 81 -16.12 -3.51 4.21
C PRO A 81 -16.57 -2.92 2.87
N TYR A 82 -15.62 -2.68 1.98
CA TYR A 82 -15.85 -2.26 0.60
C TYR A 82 -15.52 -3.41 -0.35
N GLN A 83 -16.38 -3.70 -1.32
CA GLN A 83 -16.11 -4.74 -2.32
C GLN A 83 -16.71 -4.35 -3.68
N LYS A 84 -15.86 -4.09 -4.67
CA LYS A 84 -16.23 -3.80 -6.07
C LYS A 84 -15.04 -4.10 -6.99
N PHE A 85 -15.31 -4.52 -8.22
CA PHE A 85 -14.30 -4.69 -9.29
C PHE A 85 -13.08 -5.53 -8.87
N GLY A 86 -13.32 -6.75 -8.37
CA GLY A 86 -12.22 -7.65 -8.00
C GLY A 86 -11.44 -7.26 -6.75
N LEU A 87 -11.76 -6.11 -6.13
CA LEU A 87 -11.06 -5.58 -4.97
C LEU A 87 -11.95 -5.62 -3.73
N ARG A 88 -11.36 -6.00 -2.59
CA ARG A 88 -11.99 -6.00 -1.27
C ARG A 88 -11.16 -5.22 -0.27
N ILE A 89 -11.80 -4.34 0.49
CA ILE A 89 -11.16 -3.57 1.57
C ILE A 89 -11.90 -3.85 2.86
N TYR A 90 -11.19 -4.19 3.93
CA TYR A 90 -11.80 -4.49 5.22
C TYR A 90 -10.84 -4.20 6.39
N GLU A 91 -11.40 -4.24 7.60
CA GLU A 91 -10.65 -4.07 8.85
C GLU A 91 -10.24 -5.43 9.41
N SER A 92 -8.99 -5.54 9.87
CA SER A 92 -8.48 -6.72 10.58
C SER A 92 -7.67 -6.26 11.79
N GLY A 93 -8.35 -6.21 12.95
CA GLY A 93 -7.81 -5.56 14.14
C GLY A 93 -7.51 -4.08 13.86
N ILE A 94 -6.28 -3.65 14.14
CA ILE A 94 -5.81 -2.28 13.85
C ILE A 94 -5.45 -2.05 12.37
N ASN A 95 -5.47 -3.09 11.53
CA ASN A 95 -5.05 -2.98 10.14
C ASN A 95 -6.25 -2.70 9.23
N ARG A 96 -5.99 -1.94 8.16
CA ARG A 96 -6.80 -1.94 6.94
C ARG A 96 -6.15 -2.87 5.94
N VAL A 97 -6.96 -3.73 5.34
CA VAL A 97 -6.51 -4.76 4.40
C VAL A 97 -7.12 -4.47 3.04
N VAL A 98 -6.28 -4.32 2.03
CA VAL A 98 -6.68 -4.34 0.61
C VAL A 98 -6.35 -5.73 0.08
N GLU A 99 -7.36 -6.46 -0.36
CA GLU A 99 -7.26 -7.80 -0.91
C GLU A 99 -7.68 -7.77 -2.38
N ILE A 100 -6.87 -8.38 -3.23
CA ILE A 100 -7.18 -8.63 -4.65
C ILE A 100 -7.21 -10.16 -4.81
N PRO A 101 -8.38 -10.81 -4.63
CA PRO A 101 -8.48 -12.27 -4.54
C PRO A 101 -7.96 -12.98 -5.80
N GLU A 102 -8.15 -12.39 -6.97
CA GLU A 102 -7.76 -12.95 -8.27
C GLU A 102 -6.24 -13.08 -8.38
N LEU A 103 -5.51 -12.11 -7.82
CA LEU A 103 -4.05 -12.10 -7.72
C LEU A 103 -3.53 -12.82 -6.46
N LYS A 104 -4.44 -13.34 -5.61
CA LYS A 104 -4.15 -13.94 -4.29
C LYS A 104 -3.23 -13.06 -3.44
N MET A 105 -3.44 -11.75 -3.54
CA MET A 105 -2.60 -10.74 -2.93
C MET A 105 -3.35 -10.00 -1.83
N ASN A 106 -2.65 -9.65 -0.76
CA ASN A 106 -3.14 -8.66 0.19
C ASN A 106 -2.05 -7.67 0.59
N VAL A 107 -2.50 -6.44 0.86
CA VAL A 107 -1.69 -5.38 1.44
C VAL A 107 -2.36 -4.90 2.71
N THR A 108 -1.60 -4.81 3.80
CA THR A 108 -2.08 -4.35 5.09
C THR A 108 -1.40 -3.04 5.47
N PHE A 109 -2.12 -2.09 6.06
CA PHE A 109 -1.57 -0.86 6.61
C PHE A 109 -2.35 -0.40 7.84
N ASN A 110 -1.65 0.11 8.85
CA ASN A 110 -2.26 0.59 10.11
C ASN A 110 -1.92 2.05 10.42
N GLY A 111 -1.35 2.79 9.46
CA GLY A 111 -0.88 4.16 9.66
C GLY A 111 0.60 4.29 9.99
N LEU A 112 1.27 3.21 10.41
CA LEU A 112 2.69 3.19 10.77
C LEU A 112 3.51 2.14 10.02
N SER A 113 2.94 0.95 9.83
CA SER A 113 3.61 -0.20 9.21
C SER A 113 2.73 -0.78 8.12
N PHE A 114 3.36 -1.30 7.07
CA PHE A 114 2.69 -2.04 6.01
C PHE A 114 3.25 -3.46 5.86
N SER A 115 2.48 -4.33 5.20
CA SER A 115 2.95 -5.63 4.73
C SER A 115 2.30 -5.92 3.38
N ILE A 116 3.08 -6.47 2.46
CA ILE A 116 2.62 -6.92 1.13
C ILE A 116 2.82 -8.44 1.06
N ARG A 117 1.74 -9.17 0.75
CA ARG A 117 1.80 -10.61 0.49
C ARG A 117 1.28 -10.88 -0.92
N MET A 118 2.14 -11.42 -1.76
CA MET A 118 1.82 -11.79 -3.14
C MET A 118 2.49 -13.13 -3.49
N PRO A 119 1.85 -13.98 -4.31
CA PRO A 119 2.36 -15.30 -4.61
C PRO A 119 3.49 -15.25 -5.63
N TYR A 120 4.59 -15.95 -5.34
CA TYR A 120 5.71 -16.11 -6.29
C TYR A 120 5.27 -16.72 -7.62
N SER A 121 4.25 -17.58 -7.62
CA SER A 121 3.75 -18.22 -8.84
C SER A 121 3.16 -17.25 -9.87
N LEU A 122 2.75 -16.04 -9.46
CA LEU A 122 2.20 -15.03 -10.36
C LEU A 122 3.19 -13.89 -10.64
N PHE A 123 4.02 -13.53 -9.67
CA PHE A 123 4.86 -12.33 -9.76
C PHE A 123 6.37 -12.61 -9.73
N GLY A 124 6.78 -13.88 -9.63
CA GLY A 124 8.19 -14.26 -9.56
C GLY A 124 8.99 -13.73 -10.75
N ASN A 125 10.12 -13.08 -10.47
CA ASN A 125 10.99 -12.43 -11.47
C ASN A 125 10.31 -11.31 -12.30
N ASN A 126 9.13 -10.84 -11.90
CA ASN A 126 8.40 -9.79 -12.62
C ASN A 126 8.09 -8.57 -11.75
N THR A 127 8.81 -8.35 -10.65
CA THR A 127 8.57 -7.22 -9.73
C THR A 127 9.72 -6.23 -9.75
N GLN A 128 9.40 -4.94 -9.68
CA GLN A 128 10.37 -3.85 -9.49
C GLN A 128 9.86 -2.84 -8.45
N GLY A 129 10.78 -2.22 -7.72
CA GLY A 129 10.47 -1.25 -6.68
C GLY A 129 11.42 -1.36 -5.50
N GLN A 130 10.97 -0.89 -4.35
CA GLN A 130 11.68 -1.01 -3.08
C GLN A 130 11.59 -2.41 -2.45
N CYS A 131 10.61 -3.23 -2.85
CA CYS A 131 10.41 -4.61 -2.39
C CYS A 131 10.89 -5.64 -3.41
#